data_AF-A0A1D8PAC6-F1
#
_entry.id   AF-A0A1D8PAC6-F1
#
_cell.length_a   1.000
_cell.length_b   1.000
_cell.length_c   1.000
_cell.angle_alpha   90.00
_cell.angle_beta   90.00
_cell.angle_gamma   90.00
#
_symmetry.space_group_name_H-M   'P 1'
#
loop_
_entity.id
_entity.type
_entity.pdbx_description
1 polymer ?
#
loop_
_entity_poly.entity_id
_entity_poly.type
_entity_poly.pdbx_seq_one_letter_code
_entity_poly.pdbx_strand_id
1 'polypeptide(L)'
;MLPFRTEIRNSPKEQTIKIYVNDVSLDTNIMKMLASLNEIKLVEIQQSVARNRVSKNVTIYAKEEVDINDLHQQIEEVLMNYFSVN
;
A
#
# COMPACT_ATOMS: atom_id res chain seq x y z
N MET A 1 -14.14 -8.63 -8.83
CA MET A 1 -13.23 -8.53 -7.66
C MET A 1 -12.59 -7.16 -7.69
N LEU A 2 -12.47 -6.47 -6.55
CA LEU A 2 -11.72 -5.21 -6.50
C LEU A 2 -10.25 -5.48 -6.89
N PRO A 3 -9.61 -4.64 -7.71
CA PRO A 3 -8.26 -4.87 -8.23
C PRO A 3 -7.20 -4.91 -7.12
N PHE A 4 -7.49 -4.24 -6.00
CA PHE A 4 -6.66 -4.22 -4.81
C PHE A 4 -7.52 -4.16 -3.54
N ARG A 5 -6.86 -4.31 -2.39
CA ARG A 5 -7.38 -4.01 -1.06
C ARG A 5 -6.31 -3.32 -0.26
N THR A 6 -6.70 -2.43 0.65
CA THR A 6 -5.78 -1.80 1.59
C THR A 6 -6.23 -2.07 3.04
N GLU A 7 -5.29 -2.08 3.97
CA GLU A 7 -5.57 -2.16 5.40
C GLU A 7 -4.58 -1.29 6.19
N ILE A 8 -5.07 -0.46 7.10
CA ILE A 8 -4.22 0.18 8.11
C ILE A 8 -3.86 -0.87 9.17
N ARG A 9 -2.59 -0.94 9.54
CA ARG A 9 -2.04 -1.84 10.55
C ARG A 9 -1.39 -1.02 11.66
N ASN A 10 -1.95 -1.14 12.85
CA ASN A 10 -1.37 -0.58 14.06
C ASN A 10 -0.38 -1.57 14.64
N SER A 11 0.91 -1.25 14.62
CA SER A 11 1.93 -1.98 15.36
C SER A 11 2.39 -1.16 16.57
N PRO A 12 3.00 -1.78 17.60
CA PRO A 12 3.54 -1.04 18.74
C PRO A 12 4.62 0.00 18.39
N LYS A 13 5.23 -0.10 17.20
CA LYS A 13 6.32 0.79 16.77
C LYS A 13 5.83 1.91 15.87
N GLU A 14 4.99 1.59 14.89
CA GLU A 14 4.44 2.55 13.94
C GLU A 14 3.18 1.99 13.25
N GLN A 15 2.35 2.90 12.72
CA GLN A 15 1.23 2.54 11.87
C GLN A 15 1.72 2.36 10.43
N THR A 16 1.18 1.37 9.73
CA THR A 16 1.52 1.09 8.33
C THR A 16 0.26 0.87 7.51
N ILE A 17 0.34 1.05 6.20
CA ILE A 17 -0.73 0.67 5.28
C ILE A 17 -0.25 -0.51 4.46
N LYS A 18 -1.00 -1.60 4.47
CA LYS A 18 -0.74 -2.75 3.60
C LYS A 18 -1.65 -2.69 2.40
N ILE A 19 -1.07 -2.88 1.22
CA ILE A 19 -1.76 -2.92 -0.06
C ILE A 19 -1.59 -4.31 -0.64
N TYR A 20 -2.71 -4.93 -0.95
CA TYR A 20 -2.82 -6.25 -1.56
C TYR A 20 -3.38 -6.09 -2.95
N VAL A 21 -2.58 -6.40 -3.96
CA VAL A 21 -2.97 -6.32 -5.37
C VAL A 21 -3.28 -7.73 -5.85
N ASN A 22 -4.36 -7.90 -6.61
CA ASN A 22 -4.71 -9.23 -7.12
C ASN A 22 -3.66 -9.75 -8.11
N ASP A 23 -3.15 -8.85 -8.97
CA ASP A 23 -2.03 -9.12 -9.87
C ASP A 23 -0.71 -8.71 -9.23
N VAL A 24 -0.02 -9.68 -8.62
CA VAL A 24 1.27 -9.50 -7.95
C VAL A 24 2.39 -9.06 -8.89
N SER A 25 2.22 -9.15 -10.22
CA SER A 25 3.21 -8.62 -11.17
C SER A 25 3.26 -7.09 -11.15
N LEU A 26 2.19 -6.44 -10.67
CA LEU A 26 2.07 -4.98 -10.57
C LEU A 26 2.68 -4.41 -9.29
N ASP A 27 3.03 -5.23 -8.29
CA ASP A 27 3.56 -4.80 -7.00
C ASP A 27 4.75 -3.84 -7.14
N THR A 28 5.68 -4.13 -8.06
CA THR A 28 6.85 -3.27 -8.30
C THR A 28 6.49 -1.92 -8.93
N ASN A 29 5.52 -1.89 -9.83
CA ASN A 29 5.08 -0.63 -10.45
C ASN A 29 4.35 0.25 -9.43
N ILE A 30 3.47 -0.36 -8.63
CA ILE A 30 2.75 0.32 -7.56
C ILE A 30 3.72 0.85 -6.50
N MET A 31 4.71 0.05 -6.10
CA MET A 31 5.76 0.50 -5.19
C MET A 31 6.47 1.75 -5.72
N LYS A 32 6.93 1.74 -6.97
CA LYS A 32 7.64 2.88 -7.57
C LYS A 32 6.77 4.12 -7.67
N MET A 33 5.49 3.96 -8.03
CA MET A 33 4.52 5.04 -8.11
C MET A 33 4.32 5.68 -6.73
N LEU A 34 4.03 4.88 -5.71
CA LEU A 34 3.77 5.37 -4.36
C LEU A 34 5.02 5.96 -3.69
N ALA A 35 6.21 5.42 -3.96
CA ALA A 35 7.45 5.94 -3.41
C ALA A 35 7.76 7.40 -3.82
N SER A 36 7.04 7.96 -4.80
CA SER A 36 7.15 9.37 -5.19
C SER A 36 6.30 10.33 -4.33
N LEU A 37 5.39 9.81 -3.51
CA LEU A 37 4.57 10.64 -2.62
C LEU A 37 5.42 11.18 -1.47
N ASN A 38 5.34 12.49 -1.24
CA ASN A 38 6.17 13.15 -0.24
C ASN A 38 5.80 12.73 1.19
N GLU A 39 4.58 12.28 1.43
CA GLU A 39 4.07 11.87 2.74
C GLU A 39 4.64 10.51 3.18
N ILE A 40 5.22 9.76 2.24
CA ILE A 40 5.73 8.42 2.48
C ILE A 40 7.21 8.47 2.89
N LYS A 41 7.52 7.76 3.97
CA LYS A 41 8.89 7.56 4.46
C LYS A 41 9.57 6.39 3.74
N LEU A 42 8.83 5.29 3.57
CA LEU A 42 9.35 4.06 2.98
C LEU A 42 8.22 3.23 2.36
N VAL A 43 8.54 2.55 1.27
CA VAL A 43 7.69 1.52 0.67
C VAL A 43 8.48 0.22 0.56
N GLU A 44 7.88 -0.90 0.95
CA GLU A 44 8.49 -2.22 0.85
C GLU A 44 7.54 -3.25 0.23
N ILE A 45 8.07 -4.20 -0.53
CA ILE A 45 7.33 -5.41 -0.92
C ILE A 45 7.69 -6.52 0.07
N GLN A 46 6.69 -6.99 0.81
CA GLN A 46 6.88 -8.03 1.82
C GLN A 46 6.10 -9.31 1.45
N GLN A 47 6.66 -10.46 1.80
CA GLN A 47 5.96 -11.74 1.68
C GLN A 47 4.79 -11.77 2.65
N SER A 48 3.63 -12.22 2.18
CA SER A 48 2.45 -12.43 3.02
C SER A 48 2.56 -13.79 3.70
N VAL A 49 2.59 -13.80 5.03
CA VAL A 49 2.71 -15.04 5.83
C VAL A 49 1.37 -15.79 5.98
N ALA A 50 0.27 -15.24 5.44
CA ALA A 50 -1.08 -15.78 5.62
C ALA A 50 -1.46 -16.81 4.54
N ARG A 51 -1.86 -18.01 4.96
CA ARG A 51 -2.22 -19.16 4.09
C ARG A 51 -3.30 -18.91 3.03
N ASN A 52 -4.10 -17.85 3.14
CA ASN A 52 -5.25 -17.56 2.27
C ASN A 52 -5.24 -16.12 1.68
N ARG A 53 -4.08 -15.45 1.65
CA ARG A 53 -3.93 -14.12 1.02
C ARG A 53 -2.94 -14.19 -0.14
N VAL A 54 -2.97 -13.18 -1.02
CA VAL A 54 -1.96 -12.98 -2.06
C VAL A 54 -0.56 -13.07 -1.46
N SER A 55 0.36 -13.74 -2.18
CA SER A 55 1.69 -14.14 -1.69
C SER A 55 2.57 -12.97 -1.26
N LYS A 56 2.25 -11.75 -1.69
CA LYS A 56 2.98 -10.52 -1.38
C LYS A 56 2.01 -9.38 -1.02
N ASN A 57 2.57 -8.34 -0.43
CA ASN A 57 1.90 -7.06 -0.18
C ASN A 57 2.91 -5.92 -0.30
N VAL A 58 2.42 -4.75 -0.68
CA VAL A 58 3.17 -3.50 -0.59
C VAL A 58 2.85 -2.86 0.76
N THR A 59 3.86 -2.65 1.59
CA THR A 59 3.76 -1.99 2.89
C THR A 59 4.25 -0.56 2.79
N ILE A 60 3.43 0.38 3.27
CA ILE A 60 3.72 1.81 3.31
C ILE A 60 3.98 2.23 4.75
N TYR A 61 5.05 2.97 4.94
CA TYR A 61 5.43 3.62 6.17
C TYR A 61 5.29 5.13 5.98
N ALA A 62 4.44 5.77 6.79
CA ALA A 62 4.24 7.20 6.77
C ALA A 62 5.43 7.94 7.41
N LYS A 63 5.63 9.22 7.06
CA LYS A 63 6.47 10.12 7.85
C LYS A 63 5.82 10.41 9.20
N GLU A 64 6.63 10.79 10.19
CA GLU A 64 6.17 10.92 11.60
C GLU A 64 5.04 11.93 11.81
N GLU A 65 5.01 13.01 11.02
CA GLU A 65 4.00 14.08 11.14
C GLU A 65 2.76 13.87 10.25
N VAL A 66 2.69 12.74 9.53
CA VAL A 66 1.60 12.46 8.59
C VAL A 66 0.50 11.66 9.28
N ASP A 67 -0.76 12.14 9.18
CA ASP A 67 -1.91 11.34 9.60
C ASP A 67 -2.08 10.14 8.67
N ILE A 68 -2.09 8.94 9.25
CA ILE A 68 -2.15 7.69 8.49
C ILE A 68 -3.47 7.53 7.73
N ASN A 69 -4.58 8.11 8.22
CA ASN A 69 -5.89 8.03 7.57
C ASN A 69 -5.93 8.92 6.34
N ASP A 70 -5.36 10.13 6.44
CA ASP A 70 -5.26 11.05 5.29
C ASP A 70 -4.37 10.43 4.20
N LEU A 71 -3.22 9.87 4.59
CA LEU A 71 -2.35 9.15 3.67
C LEU A 71 -3.04 7.91 3.07
N HIS A 72 -3.83 7.19 3.87
CA HIS A 72 -4.58 6.03 3.40
C HIS A 72 -5.61 6.40 2.35
N GLN A 73 -6.35 7.50 2.55
CA GLN A 73 -7.28 8.04 1.55
C GLN A 73 -6.54 8.47 0.28
N GLN A 74 -5.43 9.20 0.40
CA GLN A 74 -4.62 9.61 -0.75
C GLN A 74 -4.12 8.41 -1.56
N ILE A 75 -3.66 7.35 -0.90
CA ILE A 75 -3.22 6.11 -1.55
C ILE A 75 -4.39 5.41 -2.26
N GLU A 76 -5.56 5.32 -1.62
CA GLU A 76 -6.77 4.76 -2.24
C GLU A 76 -7.13 5.51 -3.53
N GLU A 77 -7.12 6.84 -3.51
CA GLU A 77 -7.42 7.67 -4.70
C GLU A 77 -6.39 7.44 -5.82
N VAL A 78 -5.10 7.39 -5.49
CA VAL A 78 -4.02 7.10 -6.46
C VAL A 78 -4.19 5.70 -7.07
N LEU A 79 -4.48 4.68 -6.26
CA LEU A 79 -4.68 3.31 -6.73
C LEU A 79 -5.95 3.19 -7.57
N MET A 80 -7.07 3.79 -7.15
CA MET A 80 -8.30 3.83 -7.94
C MET A 80 -8.05 4.43 -9.33
N ASN A 81 -7.31 5.54 -9.40
CA ASN A 81 -6.95 6.16 -10.68
C ASN A 81 -6.08 5.23 -11.54
N TYR A 82 -5.07 4.59 -10.95
CA TYR A 82 -4.20 3.64 -11.66
C TYR A 82 -4.99 2.48 -12.28
N PHE A 83 -5.97 1.92 -11.56
CA PHE A 83 -6.78 0.79 -12.02
C PHE A 83 -8.06 1.16 -12.79
N SER A 84 -8.43 2.44 -12.86
CA SER A 84 -9.58 2.89 -13.66
C SER A 84 -9.20 3.23 -15.11
N VAL A 85 -7.92 3.51 -15.35
CA VAL A 85 -7.40 3.94 -16.65
C VAL A 85 -6.66 2.81 -17.40
N ASN A 86 -6.32 1.72 -16.71
CA ASN A 86 -5.66 0.52 -17.25
C ASN A 86 -6.57 -0.70 -17.17
#